data_AF-A0A5C2G9G5-F1
#
_entry.id   AF-A0A5C2G9G5-F1
#
_cell.length_a   1.000
_cell.length_b   1.000
_cell.length_c   1.000
_cell.angle_alpha   90.00
_cell.angle_beta   90.00
_cell.angle_gamma   90.00
#
_symmetry.space_group_name_H-M   'P 1'
#
loop_
_entity.id
_entity.type
_entity.pdbx_description
1 polymer ?
#
loop_
_entity_poly.entity_id
_entity_poly.type
_entity_poly.pdbx_seq_one_letter_code
_entity_poly.pdbx_strand_id
1 'polypeptide(L)'
;QVQLEESGPGLVRPSETLSLTCTVSGASISNYYWTWIRQSAGRTLEYIGRFYVGDNTHYNPSLKSRVTMSVDASKNQLSLNLYSVTAADTAIYYCARASVERVAVASTVPFSSYYFLDVWGKGAPVTVFSVS
;
A
#
# COMPACT_ATOMS: atom_id res chain seq x y z
N GLN A 1 -20.61 -0.92 1.63
CA GLN A 1 -19.49 -0.26 2.33
C GLN A 1 -18.19 -0.87 1.82
N VAL A 2 -17.14 -0.06 1.59
CA VAL A 2 -15.84 -0.57 1.13
C VAL A 2 -15.08 -1.18 2.30
N GLN A 3 -14.46 -2.34 2.10
CA GLN A 3 -13.63 -3.04 3.09
C GLN A 3 -12.33 -3.49 2.46
N LEU A 4 -11.25 -3.42 3.23
CA LEU A 4 -9.91 -3.81 2.82
C LEU A 4 -9.36 -4.84 3.81
N GLU A 5 -8.87 -5.96 3.28
CA GLU A 5 -8.40 -7.08 4.09
C GLU A 5 -7.00 -7.50 3.63
N GLU A 6 -6.00 -7.17 4.44
CA GLU A 6 -4.62 -7.59 4.23
C GLU A 6 -4.39 -9.04 4.67
N SER A 7 -3.56 -9.75 3.91
CA SER A 7 -3.19 -11.13 4.12
C SER A 7 -1.76 -11.37 3.69
N GLY A 8 -1.10 -12.37 4.29
CA GLY A 8 0.26 -12.78 3.98
C GLY A 8 0.94 -13.42 5.18
N PRO A 9 2.25 -13.68 5.11
CA PRO A 9 2.97 -14.30 6.21
C PRO A 9 3.13 -13.31 7.37
N GLY A 10 2.75 -13.72 8.58
CA GLY A 10 3.00 -12.92 9.79
C GLY A 10 4.46 -12.95 10.27
N LEU A 11 5.25 -13.89 9.76
CA LEU A 11 6.64 -14.13 10.17
C LEU A 11 7.47 -14.54 8.95
N VAL A 12 8.62 -13.88 8.75
CA VAL A 12 9.50 -14.07 7.58
C VAL A 12 10.96 -14.11 8.01
N ARG A 13 11.82 -14.89 7.34
CA ARG A 13 13.26 -14.88 7.64
C ARG A 13 13.97 -13.75 6.90
N PRO A 14 15.10 -13.25 7.43
CA PRO A 14 15.95 -12.31 6.71
C PRO A 14 16.32 -12.82 5.33
N SER A 15 16.47 -11.89 4.40
CA SER A 15 16.78 -12.13 2.99
C SER A 15 15.69 -12.82 2.16
N GLU A 16 14.59 -13.27 2.77
CA GLU A 16 13.42 -13.79 2.04
C GLU A 16 12.58 -12.64 1.44
N THR A 17 11.55 -13.03 0.68
CA THR A 17 10.56 -12.10 0.13
C THR A 17 9.31 -12.10 1.00
N LEU A 18 8.90 -10.92 1.45
CA LEU A 18 7.58 -10.73 2.05
C LEU A 18 6.56 -10.48 0.94
N SER A 19 5.54 -11.34 0.86
CA SER A 19 4.43 -11.20 -0.09
C SER A 19 3.12 -10.95 0.66
N LEU A 20 2.56 -9.76 0.48
CA LEU A 20 1.27 -9.37 1.05
C LEU A 20 0.24 -9.16 -0.05
N THR A 21 -1.02 -9.45 0.27
CA THR A 21 -2.17 -9.19 -0.60
C THR A 21 -3.25 -8.47 0.18
N CYS A 22 -3.82 -7.43 -0.42
CA CYS A 22 -4.99 -6.73 0.08
C CYS A 22 -6.18 -7.03 -0.84
N THR A 23 -7.22 -7.63 -0.28
CA THR A 23 -8.48 -7.90 -0.99
C THR A 23 -9.43 -6.72 -0.79
N VAL A 24 -9.98 -6.21 -1.89
CA VAL A 24 -10.95 -5.11 -1.88
C VAL A 24 -12.36 -5.66 -2.00
N SER A 25 -13.24 -5.28 -1.09
CA SER A 25 -14.67 -5.61 -1.13
C SER A 25 -15.52 -4.35 -1.16
N GLY A 26 -16.66 -4.39 -1.88
CA GLY A 26 -17.62 -3.29 -1.93
C GLY A 26 -17.22 -2.09 -2.82
N ALA A 27 -16.12 -2.20 -3.57
CA ALA A 27 -15.71 -1.27 -4.63
C ALA A 27 -14.89 -2.00 -5.70
N SER A 28 -14.83 -1.48 -6.92
CA SER A 28 -13.89 -1.95 -7.95
C SER A 28 -12.52 -1.30 -7.75
N ILE A 29 -11.47 -2.11 -7.79
CA ILE A 29 -10.07 -1.67 -7.66
C ILE A 29 -9.64 -0.77 -8.82
N SER A 30 -10.33 -0.82 -9.96
CA SER A 30 -10.03 0.01 -11.13
C SER A 30 -10.48 1.46 -11.00
N ASN A 31 -11.33 1.79 -10.02
CA ASN A 31 -11.95 3.12 -9.91
C ASN A 31 -11.21 4.09 -8.98
N TYR A 32 -10.18 3.62 -8.28
CA TYR A 32 -9.51 4.37 -7.22
C TYR A 32 -8.01 4.16 -7.23
N TYR A 33 -7.28 5.12 -6.65
CA TYR A 33 -5.89 4.90 -6.32
C TYR A 33 -5.81 4.04 -5.05
N TRP A 34 -4.81 3.19 -4.97
CA TRP A 34 -4.57 2.30 -3.84
C TRP A 34 -3.13 2.41 -3.37
N THR A 35 -2.94 2.39 -2.07
CA THR A 35 -1.66 2.72 -1.44
C THR A 35 -1.27 1.63 -0.45
N TRP A 36 0.01 1.25 -0.44
CA TRP A 36 0.62 0.48 0.64
C TRP A 36 1.38 1.42 1.57
N ILE A 37 1.22 1.20 2.88
CA ILE A 37 1.81 1.99 3.96
C ILE A 37 2.29 1.00 5.02
N ARG A 38 3.38 1.30 5.70
CA ARG A 38 3.80 0.51 6.85
C ARG A 38 4.08 1.36 8.07
N GLN A 39 3.95 0.76 9.25
CA GLN A 39 4.29 1.39 10.52
C GLN A 39 5.20 0.45 11.32
N SER A 40 6.48 0.80 11.42
CA SER A 40 7.39 0.13 12.34
C SER A 40 7.11 0.56 13.78
N ALA A 41 7.45 -0.29 14.75
CA ALA A 41 7.29 0.01 16.16
C ALA A 41 7.98 1.34 16.55
N GLY A 42 7.24 2.24 17.19
CA GLY A 42 7.74 3.55 17.62
C GLY A 42 8.02 4.56 16.50
N ARG A 43 7.60 4.28 15.25
CA ARG A 43 7.79 5.18 14.10
C ARG A 43 6.46 5.70 13.54
N THR A 44 6.56 6.79 12.78
CA THR A 44 5.45 7.32 11.98
C THR A 44 5.11 6.37 10.83
N LEU A 45 3.94 6.56 10.23
CA LEU A 45 3.57 5.87 9.01
C LEU A 45 4.56 6.19 7.87
N GLU A 46 5.03 5.15 7.20
CA GLU A 46 5.91 5.23 6.04
C GLU A 46 5.16 4.79 4.80
N TYR A 47 5.03 5.70 3.83
CA TYR A 47 4.46 5.41 2.53
C TYR A 47 5.38 4.47 1.73
N ILE A 48 4.83 3.41 1.13
CA ILE A 48 5.58 2.46 0.29
C ILE A 48 5.37 2.79 -1.19
N GLY A 49 4.12 2.95 -1.59
CA GLY A 49 3.79 3.22 -2.98
C GLY A 49 2.29 3.29 -3.24
N ARG A 50 1.93 3.84 -4.39
CA ARG A 50 0.56 4.06 -4.86
C ARG A 50 0.41 3.54 -6.28
N PHE A 51 -0.75 2.98 -6.54
CA PHE A 51 -1.13 2.37 -7.80
C PHE A 51 -2.52 2.81 -8.25
N TYR A 52 -2.76 2.90 -9.56
CA TYR A 52 -4.08 3.00 -10.19
C TYR A 52 -4.07 2.19 -11.49
N VAL A 53 -5.18 1.54 -11.82
CA VAL A 53 -5.27 0.70 -13.02
C VAL A 53 -5.15 1.56 -14.27
N GLY A 54 -4.09 1.34 -15.06
CA GLY A 54 -3.80 2.11 -16.26
C GLY A 54 -2.93 3.35 -16.04
N ASP A 55 -2.42 3.55 -14.82
CA ASP A 55 -1.42 4.57 -14.48
C ASP A 55 -0.10 3.89 -14.08
N ASN A 56 0.99 4.66 -14.03
CA ASN A 56 2.27 4.20 -13.52
C ASN A 56 2.23 4.03 -12.00
N THR A 57 2.88 2.97 -11.51
CA THR A 57 3.08 2.79 -10.08
C THR A 57 4.09 3.81 -9.54
N HIS A 58 3.71 4.53 -8.49
CA HIS A 58 4.57 5.50 -7.81
C HIS A 58 5.12 4.89 -6.53
N TYR A 59 6.43 4.69 -6.46
CA TYR A 59 7.11 4.13 -5.29
C TYR A 59 7.74 5.22 -4.43
N ASN A 60 7.88 4.94 -3.14
CA ASN A 60 8.83 5.65 -2.29
C ASN A 60 10.26 5.40 -2.81
N PRO A 61 11.04 6.45 -3.16
CA PRO A 61 12.40 6.28 -3.68
C PRO A 61 13.30 5.42 -2.79
N SER A 62 13.16 5.50 -1.47
CA SER A 62 13.96 4.74 -0.50
C SER A 62 13.67 3.23 -0.52
N LEU A 63 12.51 2.82 -1.05
CA LEU A 63 12.08 1.41 -1.10
C LEU A 63 12.00 0.85 -2.51
N LYS A 64 12.07 1.72 -3.54
CA LYS A 64 11.85 1.37 -4.95
C LYS A 64 12.73 0.21 -5.46
N SER A 65 13.96 0.08 -4.96
CA SER A 65 14.86 -1.00 -5.38
C SER A 65 14.49 -2.38 -4.82
N ARG A 66 13.67 -2.45 -3.77
CA ARG A 66 13.30 -3.68 -3.07
C ARG A 66 11.81 -3.99 -3.11
N VAL A 67 10.99 -3.13 -3.72
CA VAL A 67 9.53 -3.27 -3.70
C VAL A 67 8.99 -3.44 -5.11
N THR A 68 8.10 -4.42 -5.28
CA THR A 68 7.19 -4.54 -6.42
C THR A 68 5.76 -4.49 -5.93
N MET A 69 4.93 -3.66 -6.57
CA MET A 69 3.48 -3.65 -6.37
C MET A 69 2.78 -4.05 -7.66
N SER A 70 1.70 -4.81 -7.54
CA SER A 70 0.89 -5.27 -8.68
C SER A 70 -0.60 -5.30 -8.32
N VAL A 71 -1.43 -5.27 -9.35
CA VAL A 71 -2.88 -5.38 -9.22
C VAL A 71 -3.40 -6.58 -10.01
N ASP A 72 -4.34 -7.31 -9.43
CA ASP A 72 -5.17 -8.28 -10.13
C ASP A 72 -6.61 -7.75 -10.12
N ALA A 73 -6.97 -7.04 -11.18
CA ALA A 73 -8.32 -6.46 -11.31
C ALA A 73 -9.41 -7.53 -11.41
N SER A 74 -9.09 -8.74 -11.87
CA SER A 74 -10.06 -9.84 -11.96
C SER A 74 -10.43 -10.40 -10.58
N LYS A 75 -9.50 -10.32 -9.62
CA LYS A 75 -9.70 -10.74 -8.23
C LYS A 75 -9.94 -9.59 -7.27
N ASN A 76 -9.88 -8.35 -7.76
CA ASN A 76 -10.01 -7.15 -6.95
C ASN A 76 -8.94 -7.07 -5.84
N GLN A 77 -7.70 -7.42 -6.19
CA GLN A 77 -6.59 -7.56 -5.25
C GLN A 77 -5.39 -6.68 -5.60
N LEU A 78 -4.76 -6.12 -4.57
CA LEU A 78 -3.49 -5.40 -4.66
C LEU A 78 -2.42 -6.21 -3.93
N SER A 79 -1.29 -6.47 -4.58
CA SER A 79 -0.18 -7.21 -3.98
C SER A 79 1.05 -6.33 -3.76
N LEU A 80 1.81 -6.66 -2.73
CA LEU A 80 3.10 -6.06 -2.38
C LEU A 80 4.11 -7.18 -2.18
N ASN A 81 5.21 -7.12 -2.94
CA ASN A 81 6.39 -7.93 -2.70
C ASN A 81 7.52 -7.02 -2.22
N LEU A 82 8.07 -7.32 -1.05
CA LEU A 82 9.27 -6.66 -0.52
C LEU A 82 10.40 -7.71 -0.46
N TYR A 83 11.45 -7.47 -1.23
CA TYR A 83 12.58 -8.37 -1.39
C TYR A 83 13.67 -8.11 -0.35
N SER A 84 14.42 -9.17 -0.04
CA SER A 84 15.57 -9.13 0.85
C SER A 84 15.23 -8.44 2.17
N VAL A 85 14.20 -8.95 2.85
CA VAL A 85 13.71 -8.33 4.08
C VAL A 85 14.75 -8.39 5.20
N THR A 86 14.72 -7.39 6.06
CA THR A 86 15.58 -7.26 7.23
C THR A 86 14.74 -7.04 8.49
N ALA A 87 15.34 -7.13 9.67
CA ALA A 87 14.66 -6.82 10.93
C ALA A 87 13.99 -5.43 10.92
N ALA A 88 14.55 -4.47 10.17
CA ALA A 88 14.00 -3.11 10.01
C ALA A 88 12.68 -3.07 9.22
N ASP A 89 12.36 -4.13 8.47
CA ASP A 89 11.11 -4.27 7.72
C ASP A 89 9.98 -4.87 8.59
N THR A 90 10.22 -5.15 9.87
CA THR A 90 9.18 -5.47 10.87
C THR A 90 8.25 -4.27 11.06
N ALA A 91 6.97 -4.46 10.75
CA ALA A 91 5.96 -3.42 10.77
C ALA A 91 4.54 -3.99 10.69
N ILE A 92 3.55 -3.15 10.94
CA ILE A 92 2.18 -3.39 10.47
C ILE A 92 2.06 -2.77 9.08
N TYR A 93 1.61 -3.56 8.10
CA TYR A 93 1.44 -3.15 6.72
C TYR A 93 -0.04 -2.94 6.41
N TYR A 94 -0.38 -1.75 5.95
CA TYR A 94 -1.74 -1.32 5.65
C TYR A 94 -1.90 -1.10 4.14
N CYS A 95 -3.03 -1.54 3.61
CA CYS A 95 -3.54 -1.01 2.35
C CYS A 95 -4.60 0.07 2.63
N ALA A 96 -4.58 1.11 1.81
CA ALA A 96 -5.52 2.21 1.90
C ALA A 96 -5.99 2.66 0.52
N ARG A 97 -7.23 3.12 0.44
CA ARG A 97 -7.78 3.79 -0.73
C ARG A 97 -7.37 5.25 -0.71
N ALA A 98 -6.86 5.76 -1.83
CA ALA A 98 -6.65 7.17 -2.06
C ALA A 98 -7.75 7.70 -2.97
N SER A 99 -8.59 8.58 -2.44
CA SER A 99 -9.62 9.29 -3.19
C SER A 99 -9.08 10.61 -3.71
N VAL A 100 -9.56 11.03 -4.87
CA VAL A 100 -9.23 12.32 -5.47
C VAL A 100 -10.40 13.26 -5.30
N GLU A 101 -10.22 14.33 -4.55
CA GLU A 101 -11.15 15.45 -4.58
C GLU A 101 -10.61 16.51 -5.55
N ARG A 102 -11.44 16.83 -6.54
CA ARG A 102 -11.17 17.94 -7.47
C ARG A 102 -11.82 19.18 -6.90
N VAL A 103 -11.01 20.07 -6.34
CA VAL A 103 -11.49 21.35 -5.83
C VAL A 103 -11.29 22.41 -6.91
N ALA A 104 -12.37 23.10 -7.28
CA ALA A 104 -12.28 24.31 -8.09
C ALA A 104 -11.72 25.43 -7.20
N VAL A 105 -10.45 25.81 -7.41
CA VAL A 105 -9.77 26.79 -6.53
C VAL A 105 -10.18 28.23 -6.87
N ALA A 106 -10.68 28.46 -8.10
CA ALA A 106 -11.47 29.59 -8.59
C ALA A 106 -11.92 29.28 -10.04
N SER A 107 -12.84 30.04 -10.62
CA SER A 107 -13.33 29.85 -12.00
C SER A 107 -12.26 30.02 -13.10
N THR A 108 -11.07 30.51 -12.74
CA THR A 108 -9.97 30.84 -13.68
C THR A 108 -8.68 30.05 -13.45
N VAL A 109 -8.64 29.09 -12.52
CA VAL A 109 -7.44 28.27 -12.23
C VAL A 109 -7.71 26.79 -12.52
N PRO A 110 -6.72 26.03 -13.04
CA PRO A 110 -6.84 24.58 -13.19
C PRO A 110 -7.21 23.91 -11.86
N PHE A 111 -8.00 22.84 -11.93
CA PHE A 111 -8.38 22.05 -10.76
C PHE A 111 -7.15 21.56 -9.99
N SER A 112 -7.14 21.77 -8.66
CA SER A 112 -6.20 21.08 -7.78
C SER A 112 -6.81 19.73 -7.40
N SER A 113 -6.03 18.66 -7.56
CA SER A 113 -6.42 17.30 -7.15
C SER A 113 -5.77 17.00 -5.80
N TYR A 114 -6.57 16.92 -4.74
CA TYR A 114 -6.10 16.50 -3.42
C TYR A 114 -6.31 15.00 -3.25
N TYR A 115 -5.24 14.31 -2.82
CA TYR A 115 -5.28 12.91 -2.46
C TYR A 115 -5.41 12.80 -0.95
N PHE A 116 -6.46 12.13 -0.47
CA PHE A 116 -6.58 11.75 0.93
C PHE A 116 -6.94 10.27 1.04
N LEU A 117 -6.58 9.68 2.18
CA LEU A 117 -6.80 8.27 2.48
C LEU A 117 -8.07 8.13 3.30
N ASP A 118 -9.13 7.63 2.68
CA ASP A 118 -10.48 7.60 3.27
C ASP A 118 -10.94 6.21 3.70
N VAL A 119 -10.29 5.15 3.22
CA VAL A 119 -10.56 3.76 3.60
C VAL A 119 -9.24 3.07 3.90
N TRP A 120 -9.15 2.38 5.03
CA TRP A 120 -7.97 1.67 5.50
C TRP A 120 -8.33 0.22 5.83
N GLY A 121 -7.42 -0.70 5.54
CA GLY A 121 -7.47 -2.05 6.11
C GLY A 121 -7.05 -2.05 7.57
N LYS A 122 -7.24 -3.19 8.23
CA LYS A 122 -6.88 -3.37 9.64
C LYS A 122 -5.37 -3.50 9.84
N GLY A 123 -4.65 -3.80 8.77
CA GLY A 123 -3.22 -3.99 8.75
C GLY A 123 -2.79 -5.42 9.01
N ALA A 124 -1.75 -5.86 8.31
CA ALA A 124 -1.09 -7.14 8.52
C ALA A 124 0.18 -6.95 9.36
N PRO A 125 0.24 -7.48 10.59
CA PRO A 125 1.48 -7.47 11.38
C PRO A 125 2.48 -8.46 10.79
N VAL A 126 3.68 -7.98 10.48
CA VAL A 126 4.77 -8.80 9.96
C VAL A 126 5.99 -8.64 10.86
N THR A 127 6.53 -9.77 11.29
CA THR A 127 7.81 -9.85 12.02
C THR A 127 8.87 -10.46 11.12
N VAL A 128 10.03 -9.82 11.02
CA VAL A 128 11.21 -10.41 10.38
C VAL A 128 12.14 -10.89 11.49
N PHE A 129 12.54 -12.17 11.45
CA PHE A 129 13.43 -12.71 12.48
C PHE A 129 14.71 -11.87 12.57
N SER A 130 15.18 -11.62 13.78
CA SER A 130 16.55 -11.20 14.00
C SER A 130 17.39 -12.46 14.12
N VAL A 131 18.31 -12.69 13.20
CA VAL A 131 19.37 -13.67 13.47
C VAL A 131 20.32 -12.98 14.43
N SER A 132 20.29 -13.38 15.70
CA SER A 132 21.31 -13.03 16.70
C SER A 132 22.53 -13.91 16.55
#